data_AF-A0A2E2HJK6-F1
#
_entry.id   AF-A0A2E2HJK6-F1
#
_cell.length_a   1.000
_cell.length_b   1.000
_cell.length_c   1.000
_cell.angle_alpha   90.00
_cell.angle_beta   90.00
_cell.angle_gamma   90.00
#
_symmetry.space_group_name_H-M   'P 1'
#
loop_
_entity.id
_entity.type
_entity.pdbx_description
1 polymer ?
#
loop_
_entity_poly.entity_id
_entity_poly.type
_entity_poly.pdbx_seq_one_letter_code
_entity_poly.pdbx_strand_id
1 'polypeptide(L)'
;LFLLFLALPRQGWTKPDEPLPPGALWASIVVAGGLGALLIHVPVLLLSLVGVTTTLSHILSVIMFLWFVFMCTMTLRRGAPIEADYLGSLIHGRTPASFQAWRPKEDMQRDVFLGMFIGWLSWMADPGLIAQGVGAAALNGVMGILYAVVLLLTNVLIAGLAILVLRLMASWGGPFSNIFGRVGSDTFARFMGLVLLPISLWVTVNGILALRSIGVF
;
A
#
# COMPACT_ATOMS: atom_id res chain seq x y z
N LEU A 1 6.07 -2.73 13.53
CA LEU A 1 5.98 -4.09 14.10
C LEU A 1 4.83 -4.92 13.49
N PHE A 2 3.60 -4.40 13.42
CA PHE A 2 2.45 -5.17 12.89
C PHE A 2 2.63 -5.62 11.42
N LEU A 3 3.23 -4.79 10.57
CA LEU A 3 3.52 -5.14 9.17
C LEU A 3 4.44 -6.36 9.03
N LEU A 4 5.32 -6.59 10.01
CA LEU A 4 6.21 -7.75 10.02
C LEU A 4 5.41 -9.05 10.20
N PHE A 5 4.42 -9.05 11.10
CA PHE A 5 3.53 -10.20 11.29
C PHE A 5 2.65 -10.46 10.06
N LEU A 6 2.24 -9.40 9.37
CA LEU A 6 1.45 -9.51 8.15
C LEU A 6 2.28 -9.95 6.94
N ALA A 7 3.59 -9.73 6.98
CA ALA A 7 4.57 -10.15 5.98
C ALA A 7 5.07 -11.59 6.16
N LEU A 8 4.61 -12.31 7.19
CA LEU A 8 5.02 -13.69 7.44
C LEU A 8 4.64 -14.61 6.26
N PRO A 9 5.58 -15.46 5.80
CA PRO A 9 5.32 -16.40 4.72
C PRO A 9 4.25 -17.43 5.11
N ARG A 10 3.31 -17.72 4.20
CA ARG A 10 2.26 -18.75 4.40
C ARG A 10 2.65 -20.12 3.89
N GLN A 11 3.57 -20.17 2.93
CA GLN A 11 4.08 -21.37 2.30
C GLN A 11 5.60 -21.36 2.38
N GLY A 12 6.19 -22.55 2.52
CA GLY A 12 7.64 -22.71 2.34
C GLY A 12 8.01 -22.42 0.88
N TRP A 13 9.27 -22.03 0.65
CA TRP A 13 9.75 -21.83 -0.71
C TRP A 13 9.74 -23.16 -1.48
N THR A 14 9.05 -23.17 -2.63
CA THR A 14 9.05 -24.29 -3.57
C THR A 14 9.80 -23.90 -4.83
N LYS A 15 10.49 -24.85 -5.46
CA LYS A 15 11.17 -24.62 -6.72
C LYS A 15 10.12 -24.47 -7.84
N PRO A 16 10.27 -23.50 -8.76
CA PRO A 16 9.43 -23.42 -9.95
C PRO A 16 9.56 -24.68 -10.82
N ASP A 17 8.45 -25.15 -11.37
CA ASP A 17 8.43 -26.28 -12.31
C ASP A 17 9.08 -25.88 -13.65
N GLU A 18 8.84 -24.65 -14.09
CA GLU A 18 9.50 -24.04 -15.24
C GLU A 18 10.57 -23.03 -14.81
N PRO A 19 11.70 -22.93 -15.54
CA PRO A 19 12.76 -21.99 -15.19
C PRO A 19 12.27 -20.55 -15.32
N LEU A 20 12.05 -19.91 -14.17
CA LEU A 20 11.72 -18.49 -14.08
C LEU A 20 13.02 -17.65 -14.02
N PRO A 21 13.00 -16.40 -14.52
CA PRO A 21 14.13 -15.50 -14.39
C PRO A 21 14.56 -15.32 -12.93
N PRO A 22 15.88 -15.28 -12.64
CA PRO A 22 16.36 -15.04 -11.29
C PRO A 22 15.84 -13.68 -10.79
N GLY A 23 15.29 -13.67 -9.57
CA GLY A 23 14.72 -12.45 -8.97
C GLY A 23 13.27 -12.13 -9.34
N ALA A 24 12.58 -12.96 -10.14
CA ALA A 24 11.17 -12.74 -10.49
C ALA A 24 10.25 -12.59 -9.26
N LEU A 25 10.52 -13.34 -8.18
CA LEU A 25 9.80 -13.21 -6.91
C LEU A 25 10.02 -11.85 -6.24
N TRP A 26 11.27 -11.39 -6.19
CA TRP A 26 11.61 -10.12 -5.56
C TRP A 26 11.06 -8.95 -6.37
N ALA A 27 11.20 -8.99 -7.70
CA ALA A 27 10.64 -8.00 -8.61
C ALA A 27 9.12 -7.90 -8.45
N SER A 28 8.41 -9.03 -8.38
CA SER A 28 6.97 -9.03 -8.17
C SER A 28 6.55 -8.51 -6.80
N ILE A 29 7.31 -8.79 -5.72
CA ILE A 29 7.08 -8.16 -4.40
C ILE A 29 7.22 -6.65 -4.49
N VAL A 30 8.31 -6.17 -5.10
CA VAL A 30 8.59 -4.74 -5.24
C VAL A 30 7.51 -4.05 -6.06
N VAL A 31 7.11 -4.63 -7.20
CA VAL A 31 6.06 -4.06 -8.06
C VAL A 31 4.71 -4.05 -7.35
N ALA A 32 4.29 -5.17 -6.76
CA ALA A 32 2.99 -5.26 -6.09
C ALA A 32 2.91 -4.35 -4.86
N GLY A 33 3.95 -4.36 -4.03
CA GLY A 33 4.06 -3.49 -2.87
C GLY A 33 4.12 -2.01 -3.25
N GLY A 34 4.95 -1.66 -4.24
CA GLY A 34 5.06 -0.29 -4.74
C GLY A 34 3.75 0.23 -5.33
N LEU A 35 3.06 -0.56 -6.15
CA LEU A 35 1.76 -0.19 -6.71
C LEU A 35 0.67 -0.09 -5.64
N GLY A 36 0.70 -0.95 -4.62
CA GLY A 36 -0.18 -0.82 -3.45
C GLY A 36 0.04 0.49 -2.71
N ALA A 37 1.28 0.92 -2.51
CA ALA A 37 1.59 2.21 -1.89
C ALA A 37 1.17 3.38 -2.79
N LEU A 38 1.43 3.28 -4.09
CA LEU A 38 1.03 4.29 -5.08
C LEU A 38 -0.47 4.55 -5.05
N LEU A 39 -1.28 3.49 -4.98
CA LEU A 39 -2.75 3.57 -4.99
C LEU A 39 -3.28 4.59 -3.96
N ILE A 40 -2.68 4.63 -2.77
CA ILE A 40 -3.08 5.56 -1.70
C ILE A 40 -2.71 7.00 -2.02
N HIS A 41 -1.59 7.21 -2.72
CA HIS A 41 -1.09 8.54 -3.09
C HIS A 41 -1.72 9.10 -4.37
N VAL A 42 -2.38 8.27 -5.20
CA VAL A 42 -3.01 8.72 -6.45
C VAL A 42 -3.98 9.89 -6.23
N PRO A 43 -4.93 9.87 -5.28
CA PRO A 43 -5.87 10.99 -5.11
C PRO A 43 -5.16 12.32 -4.79
N VAL A 44 -4.13 12.26 -3.94
CA VAL A 44 -3.36 13.42 -3.49
C VAL A 44 -2.49 13.95 -4.62
N LEU A 45 -1.88 13.06 -5.40
CA LEU A 45 -1.10 13.41 -6.58
C LEU A 45 -1.98 14.09 -7.63
N LEU A 46 -3.15 13.52 -7.94
CA LEU A 46 -4.09 14.12 -8.89
C LEU A 46 -4.50 15.52 -8.45
N LEU A 47 -4.82 15.71 -7.17
CA LEU A 47 -5.16 17.04 -6.64
C LEU A 47 -4.00 18.03 -6.78
N SER A 48 -2.76 17.59 -6.53
CA SER A 48 -1.58 18.45 -6.62
C SER A 48 -1.32 18.96 -8.04
N LEU A 49 -1.68 18.19 -9.07
CA LEU A 49 -1.49 18.57 -10.47
C LEU A 49 -2.51 19.60 -10.97
N VAL A 50 -3.67 19.71 -10.32
CA VAL A 50 -4.72 20.67 -10.70
C VAL A 50 -4.48 22.05 -10.06
N GLY A 51 -3.49 22.19 -9.18
CA GLY A 51 -3.11 23.48 -8.58
C GLY A 51 -4.20 24.06 -7.66
N VAL A 52 -4.95 23.20 -6.97
CA VAL A 52 -6.17 23.63 -6.26
C VAL A 52 -5.90 24.29 -4.91
N THR A 53 -6.84 25.12 -4.49
CA THR A 53 -6.86 25.88 -3.24
C THR A 53 -6.79 24.99 -1.99
N THR A 54 -6.29 25.57 -0.90
CA THR A 54 -6.15 24.94 0.43
C THR A 54 -7.43 24.26 0.92
N THR A 55 -8.60 24.84 0.62
CA THR A 55 -9.91 24.28 0.96
C THR A 55 -10.15 22.89 0.36
N LEU A 56 -9.84 22.67 -0.92
CA LEU A 56 -10.06 21.37 -1.54
C LEU A 56 -9.09 20.31 -1.00
N SER A 57 -7.89 20.70 -0.62
CA SER A 57 -6.93 19.83 0.08
C SER A 57 -7.47 19.37 1.44
N HIS A 58 -8.13 20.24 2.20
CA HIS A 58 -8.77 19.86 3.46
C HIS A 58 -9.96 18.89 3.25
N ILE A 59 -10.76 19.12 2.20
CA ILE A 59 -11.86 18.21 1.83
C ILE A 59 -11.31 16.84 1.45
N LEU A 60 -10.27 16.81 0.61
CA LEU A 60 -9.61 15.56 0.23
C LEU A 60 -9.07 14.81 1.44
N SER A 61 -8.44 15.49 2.40
CA SER A 61 -7.96 14.85 3.62
C SER A 61 -9.07 14.13 4.39
N VAL A 62 -10.26 14.71 4.48
CA VAL A 62 -11.41 14.04 5.11
C VAL A 62 -11.91 12.85 4.29
N ILE A 63 -11.94 12.96 2.96
CA ILE A 63 -12.25 11.82 2.08
C ILE A 63 -11.23 10.70 2.27
N MET A 64 -9.94 11.03 2.37
CA MET A 64 -8.86 10.08 2.65
C MET A 64 -9.05 9.41 4.02
N PHE A 65 -9.42 10.15 5.07
CA PHE A 65 -9.70 9.53 6.37
C PHE A 65 -10.93 8.61 6.34
N LEU A 66 -12.00 9.00 5.63
CA LEU A 66 -13.16 8.13 5.41
C LEU A 66 -12.80 6.86 4.64
N TRP A 67 -11.93 6.97 3.64
CA TRP A 67 -11.40 5.81 2.92
C TRP A 67 -10.55 4.92 3.83
N PHE A 68 -9.75 5.51 4.72
CA PHE A 68 -8.99 4.75 5.71
C PHE A 68 -9.90 4.00 6.70
N VAL A 69 -11.00 4.63 7.16
CA VAL A 69 -12.04 3.97 7.98
C VAL A 69 -12.66 2.78 7.24
N PHE A 70 -13.01 2.97 5.96
CA PHE A 70 -13.55 1.92 5.11
C PHE A 70 -12.56 0.74 4.99
N MET A 71 -11.29 1.04 4.70
CA MET A 71 -10.22 0.06 4.57
C MET A 71 -10.01 -0.73 5.86
N CYS A 72 -9.97 -0.05 7.02
CA CYS A 72 -9.87 -0.68 8.34
C CYS A 72 -11.07 -1.58 8.65
N THR A 73 -12.28 -1.13 8.31
CA THR A 73 -13.53 -1.89 8.50
C THR A 73 -13.54 -3.14 7.64
N MET A 74 -13.14 -3.04 6.37
CA MET A 74 -13.06 -4.19 5.46
C MET A 74 -11.99 -5.18 5.92
N THR A 75 -10.84 -4.67 6.34
CA THR A 75 -9.77 -5.48 6.90
C THR A 75 -10.22 -6.23 8.16
N LEU A 76 -10.97 -5.59 9.05
CA LEU A 76 -11.54 -6.21 10.23
C LEU A 76 -12.53 -7.36 9.89
N ARG A 77 -13.40 -7.15 8.89
CA ARG A 77 -14.44 -8.13 8.51
C ARG A 77 -13.91 -9.28 7.66
N ARG A 78 -13.04 -8.97 6.69
CA ARG A 78 -12.59 -9.92 5.66
C ARG A 78 -11.16 -10.43 5.87
N GLY A 79 -10.32 -9.69 6.58
CA GLY A 79 -8.87 -9.95 6.70
C GLY A 79 -8.03 -9.30 5.60
N ALA A 80 -8.66 -8.67 4.61
CA ALA A 80 -8.00 -7.86 3.60
C ALA A 80 -8.96 -6.78 3.04
N PRO A 81 -8.45 -5.63 2.60
CA PRO A 81 -9.23 -4.61 1.92
C PRO A 81 -9.48 -5.02 0.46
N ILE A 82 -10.63 -4.60 -0.05
CA ILE A 82 -11.13 -5.00 -1.37
C ILE A 82 -10.20 -4.51 -2.48
N GLU A 83 -9.61 -3.33 -2.28
CA GLU A 83 -8.68 -2.68 -3.19
C GLU A 83 -7.39 -3.50 -3.36
N ALA A 84 -6.88 -4.08 -2.27
CA ALA A 84 -5.70 -4.94 -2.33
C ALA A 84 -6.01 -6.25 -3.07
N ASP A 85 -7.17 -6.85 -2.78
CA ASP A 85 -7.61 -8.06 -3.46
C ASP A 85 -7.71 -7.84 -4.97
N TYR A 86 -8.33 -6.73 -5.38
CA TYR A 86 -8.53 -6.38 -6.78
C TYR A 86 -7.22 -6.08 -7.51
N LEU A 87 -6.40 -5.16 -6.97
CA LEU A 87 -5.14 -4.77 -7.59
C LEU A 87 -4.15 -5.95 -7.62
N GLY A 88 -4.08 -6.76 -6.57
CA GLY A 88 -3.26 -7.98 -6.56
C GLY A 88 -3.72 -9.01 -7.60
N SER A 89 -5.04 -9.17 -7.78
CA SER A 89 -5.61 -10.01 -8.83
C SER A 89 -5.22 -9.52 -10.23
N LEU A 90 -5.29 -8.20 -10.44
CA LEU A 90 -4.99 -7.56 -11.71
C LEU A 90 -3.51 -7.73 -12.10
N ILE A 91 -2.61 -7.54 -11.13
CA ILE A 91 -1.17 -7.73 -11.33
C ILE A 91 -0.89 -9.20 -11.65
N HIS A 92 -1.41 -10.12 -10.83
CA HIS A 92 -1.21 -11.55 -11.01
C HIS A 92 -1.73 -12.04 -12.37
N GLY A 93 -2.94 -11.61 -12.79
CA GLY A 93 -3.52 -11.99 -14.07
C GLY A 93 -2.75 -11.47 -15.30
N ARG A 94 -1.86 -10.49 -15.13
CA ARG A 94 -0.96 -10.01 -16.20
C ARG A 94 0.43 -10.66 -16.20
N THR A 95 0.72 -11.54 -15.26
CA THR A 95 1.97 -12.28 -15.24
C THR A 95 1.90 -13.54 -16.13
N PRO A 96 3.03 -14.10 -16.58
CA PRO A 96 3.04 -15.34 -17.37
C PRO A 96 2.41 -16.52 -16.60
N ALA A 97 1.79 -17.46 -17.32
CA ALA A 97 1.12 -18.62 -16.71
C ALA A 97 2.05 -19.45 -15.82
N SER A 98 3.31 -19.59 -16.21
CA SER A 98 4.34 -20.28 -15.42
C SER A 98 4.61 -19.61 -14.06
N PHE A 99 4.59 -18.27 -14.04
CA PHE A 99 4.70 -17.50 -12.81
C PHE A 99 3.43 -17.59 -11.97
N GLN A 100 2.25 -17.57 -12.61
CA GLN A 100 0.96 -17.72 -11.91
C GLN A 100 0.82 -19.08 -11.23
N ALA A 101 1.26 -20.15 -11.90
CA ALA A 101 1.24 -21.51 -11.35
C ALA A 101 2.18 -21.65 -10.14
N TRP A 102 3.35 -21.00 -10.19
CA TRP A 102 4.33 -21.07 -9.11
C TRP A 102 3.96 -20.19 -7.91
N ARG A 103 3.48 -18.97 -8.15
CA ARG A 103 3.21 -17.98 -7.10
C ARG A 103 1.72 -17.81 -6.87
N PRO A 104 1.18 -18.18 -5.69
CA PRO A 104 -0.23 -18.00 -5.38
C PRO A 104 -0.69 -16.54 -5.51
N LYS A 105 -1.92 -16.37 -5.96
CA LYS A 105 -2.57 -15.06 -6.10
C LYS A 105 -2.67 -14.33 -4.76
N GLU A 106 -2.95 -15.05 -3.69
CA GLU A 106 -3.11 -14.53 -2.33
C GLU A 106 -1.80 -13.89 -1.82
N ASP A 107 -0.66 -14.45 -2.19
CA ASP A 107 0.64 -13.90 -1.83
C ASP A 107 0.94 -12.59 -2.56
N MET A 108 0.40 -12.41 -3.78
CA MET A 108 0.46 -11.14 -4.52
C MET A 108 -0.47 -10.09 -3.89
N GLN A 109 -1.70 -10.48 -3.55
CA GLN A 109 -2.66 -9.60 -2.88
C GLN A 109 -2.12 -9.11 -1.53
N ARG A 110 -1.42 -9.97 -0.79
CA ARG A 110 -0.76 -9.59 0.47
C ARG A 110 0.35 -8.56 0.28
N ASP A 111 1.11 -8.62 -0.82
CA ASP A 111 2.11 -7.58 -1.12
C ASP A 111 1.48 -6.24 -1.41
N VAL A 112 0.42 -6.23 -2.22
CA VAL A 112 -0.35 -5.01 -2.45
C VAL A 112 -0.91 -4.48 -1.14
N PHE A 113 -1.39 -5.35 -0.27
CA PHE A 113 -1.93 -4.97 1.03
C PHE A 113 -0.87 -4.34 1.94
N LEU A 114 0.33 -4.92 2.02
CA LEU A 114 1.48 -4.33 2.71
C LEU A 114 1.84 -2.97 2.09
N GLY A 115 1.84 -2.89 0.76
CA GLY A 115 1.97 -1.67 -0.05
C GLY A 115 1.04 -0.57 0.40
N MET A 116 -0.25 -0.85 0.39
CA MET A 116 -1.28 0.09 0.79
C MET A 116 -1.06 0.60 2.21
N PHE A 117 -0.65 -0.24 3.16
CA PHE A 117 -0.33 0.24 4.49
C PHE A 117 0.90 1.14 4.55
N ILE A 118 1.96 0.83 3.81
CA ILE A 118 3.09 1.76 3.69
C ILE A 118 2.62 3.09 3.10
N GLY A 119 1.76 3.05 2.08
CA GLY A 119 1.10 4.22 1.51
C GLY A 119 0.38 5.04 2.57
N TRP A 120 -0.54 4.42 3.33
CA TRP A 120 -1.28 5.07 4.41
C TRP A 120 -0.39 5.63 5.51
N LEU A 121 0.60 4.86 5.99
CA LEU A 121 1.51 5.31 7.04
C LEU A 121 2.37 6.49 6.56
N SER A 122 2.86 6.45 5.32
CA SER A 122 3.63 7.56 4.74
C SER A 122 2.78 8.82 4.57
N TRP A 123 1.54 8.68 4.10
CA TRP A 123 0.62 9.80 3.96
C TRP A 123 0.20 10.40 5.31
N MET A 124 -0.05 9.56 6.33
CA MET A 124 -0.36 10.07 7.67
C MET A 124 0.84 10.73 8.36
N ALA A 125 2.07 10.28 8.06
CA ALA A 125 3.28 10.89 8.59
C ALA A 125 3.54 12.27 7.98
N ASP A 126 3.39 12.39 6.66
CA ASP A 126 3.45 13.65 5.94
C ASP A 126 2.53 13.61 4.71
N PRO A 127 1.32 14.23 4.80
CA PRO A 127 0.37 14.27 3.68
C PRO A 127 0.92 15.01 2.45
N GLY A 128 1.91 15.89 2.66
CA GLY A 128 2.53 16.71 1.62
C GLY A 128 3.64 16.00 0.86
N LEU A 129 4.16 14.87 1.35
CA LEU A 129 5.39 14.23 0.83
C LEU A 129 5.37 14.05 -0.70
N ILE A 130 4.33 13.40 -1.23
CA ILE A 130 4.21 13.11 -2.66
C ILE A 130 3.71 14.32 -3.46
N ALA A 131 2.81 15.12 -2.89
CA ALA A 131 2.30 16.33 -3.54
C ALA A 131 3.41 17.37 -3.76
N GLN A 132 4.26 17.59 -2.77
CA GLN A 132 5.38 18.53 -2.84
C GLN A 132 6.54 17.98 -3.67
N GLY A 133 6.86 16.68 -3.53
CA GLY A 133 7.96 16.08 -4.29
C GLY A 133 7.63 15.92 -5.78
N VAL A 134 6.53 15.22 -6.08
CA VAL A 134 6.17 14.85 -7.46
C VAL A 134 5.27 15.91 -8.11
N GLY A 135 4.25 16.37 -7.39
CA GLY A 135 3.28 17.35 -7.91
C GLY A 135 3.93 18.68 -8.27
N ALA A 136 4.73 19.26 -7.37
CA ALA A 136 5.43 20.52 -7.65
C ALA A 136 6.43 20.39 -8.81
N ALA A 137 7.16 19.27 -8.89
CA ALA A 137 8.06 19.01 -10.01
C ALA A 137 7.31 18.98 -11.36
N ALA A 138 6.14 18.35 -11.42
CA ALA A 138 5.35 18.23 -12.64
C ALA A 138 4.83 19.59 -13.16
N LEU A 139 4.59 20.55 -12.25
CA LEU A 139 4.11 21.89 -12.60
C LEU A 139 5.21 22.82 -13.13
N ASN A 140 6.50 22.45 -13.02
CA ASN A 140 7.64 23.25 -13.46
C ASN A 140 7.97 23.13 -14.97
N GLY A 141 6.98 22.78 -15.80
CA GLY A 141 7.13 22.67 -17.26
C GLY A 141 7.55 21.27 -17.76
N VAL A 142 7.87 21.15 -19.05
CA VAL A 142 8.07 19.85 -19.75
C VAL A 142 9.18 19.00 -19.12
N MET A 143 10.32 19.60 -18.80
CA MET A 143 11.41 18.90 -18.10
C MET A 143 11.03 18.50 -16.67
N GLY A 144 10.18 19.32 -16.02
CA GLY A 144 9.61 19.04 -14.72
C GLY A 144 8.71 17.80 -14.72
N ILE A 145 7.90 17.60 -15.78
CA ILE A 145 7.07 16.40 -15.95
C ILE A 145 7.94 15.14 -16.01
N LEU A 146 9.01 15.15 -16.81
CA LEU A 146 9.94 14.00 -16.89
C LEU A 146 10.56 13.70 -15.52
N TYR A 147 11.02 14.74 -14.82
CA TYR A 147 11.58 14.60 -13.48
C TYR A 147 10.56 14.08 -12.46
N ALA A 148 9.31 14.54 -12.53
CA ALA A 148 8.21 14.05 -11.69
C ALA A 148 7.92 12.56 -11.93
N VAL A 149 7.94 12.10 -13.18
CA VAL A 149 7.78 10.67 -13.49
C VAL A 149 8.90 9.86 -12.85
N VAL A 150 10.15 10.31 -12.96
CA VAL A 150 11.30 9.65 -12.32
C VAL A 150 11.13 9.62 -10.81
N LEU A 151 10.79 10.75 -10.18
CA LEU A 151 10.55 10.82 -8.74
C LEU A 151 9.42 9.89 -8.29
N LEU A 152 8.32 9.81 -9.05
CA LEU A 152 7.22 8.91 -8.75
C LEU A 152 7.67 7.45 -8.80
N LEU A 153 8.37 7.05 -9.87
CA LEU A 153 8.91 5.70 -10.01
C LEU A 153 9.90 5.36 -8.90
N THR A 154 10.75 6.31 -8.49
CA THR A 154 11.67 6.13 -7.36
C THR A 154 10.90 5.94 -6.05
N ASN A 155 9.85 6.71 -5.78
CA ASN A 155 9.03 6.53 -4.58
C ASN A 155 8.33 5.16 -4.56
N VAL A 156 7.77 4.74 -5.69
CA VAL A 156 7.17 3.40 -5.87
C VAL A 156 8.21 2.31 -5.63
N LEU A 157 9.41 2.48 -6.18
CA LEU A 157 10.52 1.53 -6.00
C LEU A 157 10.96 1.45 -4.54
N ILE A 158 11.12 2.58 -3.85
CA ILE A 158 11.51 2.63 -2.43
C ILE A 158 10.47 1.93 -1.56
N ALA A 159 9.17 2.21 -1.79
CA ALA A 159 8.09 1.55 -1.08
C ALA A 159 8.09 0.03 -1.31
N GLY A 160 8.28 -0.39 -2.57
CA GLY A 160 8.39 -1.81 -2.93
C GLY A 160 9.60 -2.50 -2.30
N LEU A 161 10.77 -1.83 -2.30
CA LEU A 161 11.98 -2.34 -1.66
C LEU A 161 11.82 -2.45 -0.14
N ALA A 162 11.14 -1.50 0.50
CA ALA A 162 10.82 -1.59 1.92
C ALA A 162 10.00 -2.85 2.24
N ILE A 163 9.06 -3.23 1.35
CA ILE A 163 8.25 -4.45 1.52
C ILE A 163 9.07 -5.70 1.27
N LEU A 164 9.96 -5.67 0.27
CA LEU A 164 10.91 -6.75 0.06
C LEU A 164 11.76 -6.99 1.31
N VAL A 165 12.31 -5.92 1.91
CA VAL A 165 13.06 -6.00 3.17
C VAL A 165 12.19 -6.56 4.30
N LEU A 166 10.94 -6.09 4.44
CA LEU A 166 10.00 -6.63 5.43
C LEU A 166 9.77 -8.14 5.24
N ARG A 167 9.59 -8.60 4.00
CA ARG A 167 9.42 -10.03 3.70
C ARG A 167 10.68 -10.84 3.99
N LEU A 168 11.86 -10.31 3.66
CA LEU A 168 13.13 -10.96 3.96
C LEU A 168 13.28 -11.12 5.47
N MET A 169 13.07 -10.04 6.24
CA MET A 169 13.10 -10.09 7.71
C MET A 169 12.07 -11.08 8.27
N ALA A 170 10.86 -11.09 7.74
CA ALA A 170 9.81 -12.02 8.17
C ALA A 170 10.17 -13.49 7.88
N SER A 171 10.93 -13.76 6.82
CA SER A 171 11.37 -15.11 6.45
C SER A 171 12.51 -15.66 7.30
N TRP A 172 13.23 -14.83 8.07
CA TRP A 172 14.39 -15.28 8.87
C TRP A 172 14.05 -16.30 9.95
N GLY A 173 12.80 -16.33 10.44
CA GLY A 173 12.34 -17.33 11.40
C GLY A 173 12.08 -18.72 10.80
N GLY A 174 12.31 -18.91 9.49
CA GLY A 174 12.30 -20.21 8.82
C GLY A 174 10.98 -20.98 9.01
N PRO A 175 11.01 -22.23 9.51
CA PRO A 175 9.81 -23.03 9.72
C PRO A 175 8.79 -22.40 10.69
N PHE A 176 9.26 -21.70 11.72
CA PHE A 176 8.37 -21.03 12.67
C PHE A 176 7.60 -19.89 12.00
N SER A 177 8.28 -19.08 11.18
CA SER A 177 7.64 -18.03 10.39
C SER A 177 6.54 -18.58 9.48
N ASN A 178 6.77 -19.74 8.85
CA ASN A 178 5.79 -20.39 7.98
C ASN A 178 4.53 -20.85 8.76
N ILE A 179 4.72 -21.43 9.95
CA ILE A 179 3.62 -21.88 10.80
C ILE A 179 2.78 -20.68 11.27
N PHE A 180 3.42 -19.63 11.78
CA PHE A 180 2.73 -18.41 12.22
C PHE A 180 2.05 -17.69 11.07
N GLY A 181 2.65 -17.65 9.88
CA GLY A 181 2.01 -17.08 8.70
C GLY A 181 0.79 -17.88 8.25
N ARG A 182 0.88 -19.22 8.21
CA ARG A 182 -0.22 -20.10 7.79
C ARG A 182 -1.42 -20.07 8.74
N VAL A 183 -1.17 -20.07 10.05
CA VAL A 183 -2.21 -20.11 11.08
C VAL A 183 -2.72 -18.71 11.44
N GLY A 184 -1.84 -17.71 11.43
CA GLY A 184 -2.11 -16.40 12.03
C GLY A 184 -2.39 -15.26 11.06
N SER A 185 -2.03 -15.36 9.77
CA SER A 185 -2.03 -14.20 8.86
C SER A 185 -3.39 -13.47 8.75
N ASP A 186 -4.49 -14.21 8.74
CA ASP A 186 -5.83 -13.61 8.65
C ASP A 186 -6.27 -13.03 10.01
N THR A 187 -5.92 -13.70 11.11
CA THR A 187 -6.17 -13.21 12.48
C THR A 187 -5.39 -11.91 12.73
N PHE A 188 -4.12 -11.85 12.35
CA PHE A 188 -3.29 -10.64 12.47
C PHE A 188 -3.85 -9.49 11.65
N ALA A 189 -4.31 -9.77 10.42
CA ALA A 189 -4.90 -8.74 9.59
C ALA A 189 -6.19 -8.19 10.21
N ARG A 190 -7.10 -9.05 10.68
CA ARG A 190 -8.33 -8.63 11.36
C ARG A 190 -8.04 -7.86 12.65
N PHE A 191 -7.07 -8.31 13.45
CA PHE A 191 -6.63 -7.63 14.66
C PHE A 191 -6.10 -6.22 14.36
N MET A 192 -5.30 -6.06 13.31
CA MET A 192 -4.84 -4.76 12.87
C MET A 192 -6.00 -3.87 12.42
N GLY A 193 -6.99 -4.40 11.70
CA GLY A 193 -8.23 -3.69 11.39
C GLY A 193 -8.97 -3.22 12.65
N LEU A 194 -9.03 -4.07 13.68
CA LEU A 194 -9.65 -3.75 14.98
C LEU A 194 -8.91 -2.59 15.68
N VAL A 195 -7.58 -2.63 15.71
CA VAL A 195 -6.75 -1.63 16.41
C VAL A 195 -6.76 -0.29 15.67
N LEU A 196 -6.70 -0.31 14.33
CA LEU A 196 -6.66 0.91 13.53
C LEU A 196 -8.02 1.57 13.35
N LEU A 197 -9.13 0.82 13.46
CA LEU A 197 -10.46 1.37 13.27
C LEU A 197 -10.79 2.52 14.24
N PRO A 198 -10.60 2.40 15.57
CA PRO A 198 -10.81 3.52 16.50
C PRO A 198 -9.95 4.74 16.17
N ILE A 199 -8.68 4.52 15.80
CA ILE A 199 -7.75 5.60 15.42
C ILE A 199 -8.25 6.29 14.15
N SER A 200 -8.67 5.52 13.15
CA SER A 200 -9.21 6.06 11.89
C SER A 200 -10.48 6.89 12.12
N LEU A 201 -11.38 6.44 13.00
CA LEU A 201 -12.58 7.19 13.37
C LEU A 201 -12.23 8.49 14.08
N TRP A 202 -11.31 8.45 15.05
CA TRP A 202 -10.84 9.62 15.78
C TRP A 202 -10.24 10.68 14.84
N VAL A 203 -9.34 10.29 13.95
CA VAL A 203 -8.72 11.21 12.99
C VAL A 203 -9.75 11.76 12.00
N THR A 204 -10.72 10.94 11.57
CA THR A 204 -11.82 11.39 10.71
C THR A 204 -12.66 12.47 11.41
N VAL A 205 -13.05 12.26 12.66
CA VAL A 205 -13.82 13.25 13.43
C VAL A 205 -13.04 14.55 13.57
N ASN A 206 -11.75 14.47 13.91
CA ASN A 206 -10.90 15.66 13.98
C ASN A 206 -10.76 16.38 12.63
N GLY A 207 -10.65 15.64 11.53
CA GLY A 207 -10.63 16.20 10.18
C GLY A 207 -11.92 16.95 9.85
N ILE A 208 -13.08 16.41 10.23
CA ILE A 208 -14.39 17.06 10.05
C ILE A 208 -14.48 18.33 10.91
N LEU A 209 -14.04 18.28 12.17
CA LEU A 209 -14.02 19.45 13.04
C LEU A 209 -13.11 20.56 12.50
N ALA A 210 -11.94 20.19 11.96
CA ALA A 210 -11.02 21.12 11.31
C ALA A 210 -11.61 21.75 10.05
N LEU A 211 -12.38 20.99 9.24
CA LEU A 211 -13.10 21.57 8.10
C LEU A 211 -14.11 22.63 8.53
N ARG A 212 -14.84 22.40 9.62
CA ARG A 212 -15.79 23.37 10.19
C ARG A 212 -15.10 24.62 10.72
N SER A 213 -13.93 24.49 11.37
CA SER A 213 -13.22 25.65 11.89
C SER A 213 -12.66 26.59 10.79
N ILE A 214 -12.46 26.06 9.58
CA ILE A 214 -12.01 26.84 8.41
C ILE A 214 -13.20 27.43 7.62
N GLY A 215 -14.44 27.20 8.07
CA GLY A 215 -15.65 27.79 7.48
C GLY A 215 -16.10 27.15 6.17
N VAL A 216 -15.69 25.91 5.91
CA VAL A 216 -16.13 25.14 4.72
C VAL A 216 -17.58 24.65 4.88
N PHE A 217 -18.07 24.54 6.12
CA PHE A 217 -19.43 24.21 6.51
C PHE A 217 -19.83 24.93 7.80
#